data_AF-A0A935QDV0-F1
#
_entry.id   AF-A0A935QDV0-F1
#
_cell.length_a   1.000
_cell.length_b   1.000
_cell.length_c   1.000
_cell.angle_alpha   90.00
_cell.angle_beta   90.00
_cell.angle_gamma   90.00
#
_symmetry.space_group_name_H-M   'P 1'
#
loop_
_entity.id
_entity.type
_entity.pdbx_description
1 polymer ?
#
loop_
_entity_poly.entity_id
_entity_poly.type
_entity_poly.pdbx_seq_one_letter_code
_entity_poly.pdbx_strand_id
1 'polypeptide(L)'
;MLLIGLGYERWSVQAGPAEARYYVDHAGWRADVEYGWRPWLRAWASTPWRSWSGGGSDLPASAAGLADGEAGLVLGLPRPWRGGGLALDLRTTLPLGSRASGLGDGAAAPYAGLAWTQRFWRDAQVPELRLHAAAGRRWTPRDEGRGAAAAGRYEPWPLTYPAAAGDAGNDSWLWHAGVDVRKSLAVLHVTFAAESYPASAAIAAREAFRSLTAGVRWGAEDGWALDVAYEVPLSREDLATPFVAAVPDWTVAVGVSRGFAVGGSDRDRDGITDRLDLCPDAPEDRDAFRDDDGCPDPDNDEDGVPDASDLAPDFPEDRDGWRDQDGAPDPDNDGDGILDGDDACPCEAENFDGYRDDDGCPDTMPDRDGDGIADEDDRCPDAAEDRDGFEDGDGCPDPDNDLDGIPDVRDACPDQAEDYDGDRDDDGCPDEPAAAPPAGGAG
;
A
#
# COMPACT_ATOMS: atom_id res chain seq x y z
N MET A 1 18.43 0.07 0.98
CA MET A 1 19.01 1.30 0.40
C MET A 1 20.29 1.68 1.14
N LEU A 2 21.41 1.85 0.42
CA LEU A 2 22.67 2.36 0.95
C LEU A 2 22.80 3.84 0.55
N LEU A 3 22.97 4.73 1.53
CA LEU A 3 23.17 6.15 1.32
C LEU A 3 24.58 6.54 1.73
N ILE A 4 25.29 7.27 0.87
CA ILE A 4 26.57 7.90 1.21
C ILE A 4 26.35 9.41 1.21
N GLY A 5 26.65 10.07 2.32
CA GLY A 5 26.62 11.51 2.47
C GLY A 5 28.03 12.08 2.52
N LEU A 6 28.33 13.09 1.70
CA LEU A 6 29.50 13.93 1.90
C LEU A 6 29.04 15.33 2.27
N GLY A 7 29.54 15.87 3.37
CA GLY A 7 29.26 17.23 3.80
C GLY A 7 30.54 18.02 3.97
N TYR A 8 30.53 19.29 3.56
CA TYR A 8 31.50 20.28 3.99
C TYR A 8 30.77 21.33 4.82
N GLU A 9 31.32 21.67 5.98
CA GLU A 9 30.81 22.76 6.81
C GLU A 9 31.91 23.72 7.19
N ARG A 10 31.58 25.01 7.20
CA ARG A 10 32.42 26.05 7.78
C ARG A 10 31.62 26.88 8.74
N TRP A 11 32.23 27.22 9.85
CA TRP A 11 31.63 28.10 10.82
C TRP A 11 32.66 28.90 11.58
N SER A 12 32.24 30.05 12.06
CA SER A 12 33.06 30.94 12.89
C SER A 12 32.40 31.12 14.24
N VAL A 13 33.22 31.21 15.27
CA VAL A 13 32.76 31.45 16.63
C VAL A 13 33.50 32.59 17.29
N GLN A 14 32.83 33.16 18.28
CA GLN A 14 33.42 34.03 19.27
C GLN A 14 33.29 33.35 20.64
N ALA A 15 34.39 33.22 21.39
CA ALA A 15 34.38 32.63 22.72
C ALA A 15 35.20 33.48 23.70
N GLY A 16 34.78 33.49 24.98
CA GLY A 16 35.55 33.98 26.12
C GLY A 16 34.90 35.11 26.93
N PRO A 17 35.39 35.39 28.15
CA PRO A 17 34.93 36.51 28.96
C PRO A 17 35.20 37.85 28.24
N ALA A 18 34.53 38.92 28.67
CA ALA A 18 34.58 40.24 28.02
C ALA A 18 36.00 40.78 27.72
N GLU A 19 37.02 40.29 28.43
CA GLU A 19 38.41 40.73 28.37
C GLU A 19 39.33 39.87 27.47
N ALA A 20 38.87 38.72 26.97
CA ALA A 20 39.65 37.83 26.10
C ALA A 20 38.74 37.13 25.07
N ARG A 21 38.43 37.85 23.99
CA ARG A 21 37.65 37.29 22.86
C ARG A 21 38.60 36.60 21.89
N TYR A 22 38.34 35.32 21.62
CA TYR A 22 39.05 34.58 20.59
C TYR A 22 38.10 34.21 19.46
N TYR A 23 38.61 34.27 18.23
CA TYR A 23 37.93 33.81 17.04
C TYR A 23 38.49 32.45 16.66
N VAL A 24 37.58 31.50 16.42
CA VAL A 24 37.95 30.18 15.89
C VAL A 24 37.22 29.99 14.58
N ASP A 25 37.98 29.73 13.53
CA ASP A 25 37.47 29.32 12.22
C ASP A 25 37.57 27.80 12.15
N HIS A 26 36.43 27.14 11.96
CA HIS A 26 36.35 25.69 11.84
C HIS A 26 35.92 25.30 10.43
N ALA A 27 36.58 24.31 9.87
CA ALA A 27 36.18 23.67 8.62
C ALA A 27 36.18 22.16 8.80
N GLY A 28 35.07 21.52 8.41
CA GLY A 28 34.87 20.09 8.56
C GLY A 28 34.41 19.42 7.28
N TRP A 29 34.85 18.19 7.07
CA TRP A 29 34.24 17.26 6.12
C TRP A 29 33.58 16.13 6.91
N ARG A 30 32.42 15.66 6.49
CA ARG A 30 31.77 14.48 7.07
C ARG A 30 31.47 13.48 5.98
N ALA A 31 31.80 12.22 6.23
CA ALA A 31 31.35 11.10 5.43
C ALA A 31 30.34 10.30 6.26
N ASP A 32 29.11 10.24 5.78
CA ASP A 32 28.03 9.46 6.38
C ASP A 32 27.76 8.24 5.50
N VAL A 33 27.62 7.08 6.12
CA VAL A 33 27.13 5.87 5.44
C VAL A 33 25.91 5.40 6.21
N GLU A 34 24.78 5.28 5.55
CA GLU A 34 23.55 4.75 6.12
C GLU A 34 23.07 3.56 5.31
N TYR A 35 22.67 2.49 5.98
CA TYR A 35 22.11 1.32 5.35
C TYR A 35 20.81 0.90 6.03
N GLY A 36 19.73 0.92 5.25
CA GLY A 36 18.42 0.43 5.65
C GLY A 36 18.12 -0.91 4.97
N TRP A 37 18.08 -1.98 5.77
CA TRP A 37 17.62 -3.31 5.35
C TRP A 37 16.09 -3.42 5.36
N ARG A 38 15.46 -2.84 6.39
CA ARG A 38 14.02 -2.89 6.63
C ARG A 38 13.54 -1.51 7.10
N PRO A 39 12.24 -1.19 6.97
CA PRO A 39 11.71 0.12 7.40
C PRO A 39 11.92 0.46 8.88
N TRP A 40 12.17 -0.56 9.71
CA TRP A 40 12.36 -0.44 11.16
C TRP A 40 13.83 -0.64 11.58
N LEU A 41 14.77 -0.91 10.68
CA LEU A 41 16.18 -1.12 11.04
C LEU A 41 17.09 -0.29 10.15
N ARG A 42 17.90 0.55 10.79
CA ARG A 42 18.88 1.40 10.14
C ARG A 42 20.22 1.27 10.84
N ALA A 43 21.26 0.98 10.08
CA ALA A 43 22.64 1.10 10.52
C ALA A 43 23.27 2.34 9.92
N TRP A 44 24.12 3.04 10.68
CA TRP A 44 24.82 4.21 10.18
C TRP A 44 26.21 4.35 10.80
N ALA A 45 27.10 5.03 10.08
CA ALA A 45 28.39 5.48 10.57
C ALA A 45 28.70 6.86 10.01
N SER A 46 29.37 7.69 10.80
CA SER A 46 29.79 9.04 10.42
C SER A 46 31.23 9.27 10.86
N THR A 47 32.07 9.75 9.96
CA THR A 47 33.46 10.12 10.29
C THR A 47 33.73 11.57 9.87
N PRO A 48 33.98 12.45 10.84
CA PRO A 48 34.35 13.82 10.53
C PRO A 48 35.88 13.96 10.37
N TRP A 49 36.30 14.71 9.37
CA TRP A 49 37.57 15.40 9.36
C TRP A 49 37.33 16.82 9.83
N ARG A 50 38.14 17.33 10.75
CA ARG A 50 37.99 18.67 11.32
C ARG A 50 39.29 19.43 11.20
N SER A 51 39.17 20.74 11.08
CA SER A 51 40.27 21.67 11.24
C SER A 51 39.79 22.92 11.95
N TRP A 52 40.65 23.49 12.77
CA TRP A 52 40.43 24.78 13.38
C TRP A 52 41.71 25.59 13.47
N SER A 53 41.56 26.90 13.49
CA SER A 53 42.65 27.84 13.75
C SER A 53 42.17 28.96 14.66
N GLY A 54 43.07 29.42 15.54
CA GLY A 54 42.76 30.37 16.61
C GLY A 54 42.63 29.68 17.97
N GLY A 55 42.99 30.39 19.04
CA GLY A 55 42.94 29.87 20.41
C GLY A 55 43.56 30.84 21.43
N GLY A 56 43.12 30.73 22.69
CA GLY A 56 43.71 31.38 23.87
C GLY A 56 44.61 30.44 24.67
N SER A 57 45.12 30.89 25.83
CA SER A 57 46.09 30.14 26.67
C SER A 57 45.70 28.69 27.00
N ASP A 58 44.40 28.41 27.09
CA ASP A 58 43.87 27.10 27.50
C ASP A 58 43.33 26.26 26.33
N LEU A 59 43.45 26.74 25.09
CA LEU A 59 42.92 26.07 23.89
C LEU A 59 44.02 25.76 22.85
N PRO A 60 43.93 24.64 22.11
CA PRO A 60 44.91 24.35 21.07
C PRO A 60 44.87 25.42 19.98
N ALA A 61 46.03 26.04 19.69
CA ALA A 61 46.13 27.14 18.73
C ALA A 61 45.63 26.79 17.31
N SER A 62 45.77 25.52 16.93
CA SER A 62 45.21 24.97 15.70
C SER A 62 45.36 23.44 15.69
N ALA A 63 44.45 22.73 15.06
CA ALA A 63 44.68 21.35 14.64
C ALA A 63 43.91 21.04 13.36
N ALA A 64 44.31 19.96 12.67
CA ALA A 64 43.61 19.44 11.50
C ALA A 64 43.80 17.93 11.40
N GLY A 65 42.74 17.19 11.11
CA GLY A 65 42.81 15.75 10.94
C GLY A 65 41.45 15.05 11.10
N LEU A 66 41.48 13.72 11.07
CA LEU A 66 40.32 12.92 11.44
C LEU A 66 39.98 13.19 12.90
N ALA A 67 38.70 13.45 13.17
CA ALA A 67 38.16 13.52 14.50
C ALA A 67 37.47 12.19 14.85
N ASP A 68 37.06 12.04 16.11
CA ASP A 68 36.27 10.88 16.51
C ASP A 68 34.97 10.81 15.71
N GLY A 69 34.67 9.61 15.21
CA GLY A 69 33.45 9.32 14.47
C GLY A 69 32.35 8.79 15.40
N GLU A 70 31.21 8.44 14.82
CA GLU A 70 30.16 7.70 15.49
C GLU A 70 29.66 6.58 14.59
N ALA A 71 29.22 5.48 15.20
CA ALA A 71 28.45 4.46 14.51
C ALA A 71 27.27 4.03 15.37
N GLY A 72 26.16 3.70 14.73
CA GLY A 72 24.95 3.36 15.43
C GLY A 72 23.96 2.49 14.66
N LEU A 73 22.98 2.03 15.41
CA LEU A 73 21.84 1.24 15.00
C LEU A 73 20.59 1.91 15.57
N VAL A 74 19.63 2.18 14.69
CA VAL A 74 18.31 2.67 15.05
C VAL A 74 17.29 1.58 14.77
N LEU A 75 16.57 1.19 15.83
CA LEU A 75 15.56 0.14 15.83
C LEU A 75 14.18 0.77 16.04
N GLY A 76 13.42 0.92 14.96
CA GLY A 76 12.03 1.35 14.99
C GLY A 76 11.15 0.33 15.72
N LEU A 77 10.41 0.82 16.71
CA LEU A 77 9.42 0.05 17.44
C LEU A 77 8.09 0.03 16.66
N PRO A 78 7.24 -0.99 16.87
CA PRO A 78 5.93 -1.07 16.22
C PRO A 78 5.15 0.23 16.40
N ARG A 79 4.61 0.76 15.30
CA ARG A 79 3.93 2.07 15.25
C ARG A 79 2.60 2.00 16.00
N PRO A 80 2.44 2.66 17.16
CA PRO A 80 1.18 2.54 17.91
C PRO A 80 0.12 3.54 17.44
N TRP A 81 0.48 4.54 16.61
CA TRP A 81 -0.45 5.54 16.08
C TRP A 81 0.02 6.15 14.75
N ARG A 82 -0.91 6.79 14.03
CA ARG A 82 -0.68 7.40 12.70
C ARG A 82 0.28 8.58 12.79
N GLY A 83 1.29 8.59 11.91
CA GLY A 83 2.29 9.66 11.84
C GLY A 83 3.31 9.66 12.98
N GLY A 84 3.20 8.72 13.92
CA GLY A 84 4.11 8.56 15.05
C GLY A 84 5.18 7.51 14.84
N GLY A 85 6.32 7.70 15.49
CA GLY A 85 7.38 6.72 15.56
C GLY A 85 8.06 6.73 16.93
N LEU A 86 8.43 5.54 17.37
CA LEU A 86 9.29 5.32 18.52
C LEU A 86 10.46 4.46 18.04
N ALA A 87 11.67 4.75 18.52
CA ALA A 87 12.84 3.98 18.17
C ALA A 87 13.81 3.86 19.35
N LEU A 88 14.51 2.74 19.41
CA LEU A 88 15.70 2.58 20.24
C LEU A 88 16.91 3.04 19.40
N ASP A 89 17.67 3.98 19.93
CA ASP A 89 18.92 4.49 19.33
C ASP A 89 20.11 3.96 20.13
N LEU A 90 20.92 3.14 19.49
CA LEU A 90 22.14 2.57 20.05
C LEU A 90 23.31 3.08 19.22
N ARG A 91 24.26 3.78 19.83
CA ARG A 91 25.45 4.27 19.11
C ARG A 91 26.68 4.25 19.98
N THR A 92 27.84 4.36 19.36
CA THR A 92 29.12 4.50 20.05
C THR A 92 30.02 5.46 19.30
N THR A 93 30.78 6.22 20.06
CA THR A 93 31.91 6.97 19.51
C THR A 93 32.97 6.00 18.97
N LEU A 94 33.54 6.34 17.82
CA LEU A 94 34.65 5.67 17.19
C LEU A 94 35.92 6.50 17.45
N PRO A 95 36.88 6.01 18.27
CA PRO A 95 38.06 6.78 18.68
C PRO A 95 39.12 6.84 17.57
N LEU A 96 38.80 7.54 16.48
CA LEU A 96 39.64 7.70 15.29
C LEU A 96 40.55 8.92 15.38
N GLY A 97 40.20 9.89 16.23
CA GLY A 97 40.88 11.18 16.34
C GLY A 97 42.13 11.13 17.22
N SER A 98 43.09 12.01 16.89
CA SER A 98 44.31 12.15 17.66
C SER A 98 44.07 12.90 18.98
N ARG A 99 44.32 12.23 20.11
CA ARG A 99 44.28 12.85 21.44
C ARG A 99 45.28 13.98 21.60
N ALA A 100 46.49 13.83 21.05
CA ALA A 100 47.55 14.82 21.17
C ALA A 100 47.18 16.15 20.48
N SER A 101 46.47 16.05 19.35
CA SER A 101 46.02 17.22 18.59
C SER A 101 44.64 17.71 19.04
N GLY A 102 43.98 16.99 19.96
CA GLY A 102 42.65 17.35 20.42
C GLY A 102 41.51 17.01 19.47
N LEU A 103 41.76 16.17 18.47
CA LEU A 103 40.76 15.74 17.49
C LEU A 103 39.88 14.60 18.01
N GLY A 104 40.30 13.95 19.10
CA GLY A 104 39.52 12.92 19.77
C GLY A 104 39.91 12.76 21.23
N ASP A 105 39.10 12.02 21.97
CA ASP A 105 39.38 11.64 23.37
C ASP A 105 40.14 10.30 23.48
N GLY A 106 40.15 9.53 22.40
CA GLY A 106 40.78 8.21 22.31
C GLY A 106 40.04 7.13 23.11
N ALA A 107 38.73 7.26 23.28
CA ALA A 107 37.86 6.30 23.94
C ALA A 107 36.56 6.07 23.15
N ALA A 108 36.06 4.84 23.17
CA ALA A 108 34.70 4.57 22.73
C ALA A 108 33.74 4.95 23.86
N ALA A 109 32.67 5.69 23.53
CA ALA A 109 31.62 6.07 24.47
C ALA A 109 30.28 5.51 23.99
N PRO A 110 29.85 4.34 24.50
CA PRO A 110 28.56 3.76 24.16
C PRO A 110 27.41 4.66 24.61
N TYR A 111 26.33 4.65 23.86
CA TYR A 111 25.09 5.37 24.11
C TYR A 111 23.89 4.47 23.85
N ALA A 112 22.89 4.59 24.71
CA ALA A 112 21.57 4.02 24.48
C ALA A 112 20.50 5.05 24.82
N GLY A 113 19.55 5.23 23.92
CA GLY A 113 18.46 6.19 24.08
C GLY A 113 17.18 5.78 23.39
N LEU A 114 16.12 6.48 23.73
CA LEU A 114 14.83 6.39 23.05
C LEU A 114 14.62 7.66 22.24
N ALA A 115 14.18 7.48 21.00
CA ALA A 115 13.78 8.54 20.12
C ALA A 115 12.27 8.44 19.84
N TRP A 116 11.62 9.59 19.77
CA TRP A 116 10.22 9.77 19.44
C TRP A 116 10.09 10.77 18.30
N THR A 117 9.15 10.52 17.40
CA THR A 117 8.77 11.47 16.36
C THR A 117 7.27 11.48 16.15
N GLN A 118 6.76 12.65 15.77
CA GLN A 118 5.38 12.83 15.35
C GLN A 118 5.33 13.73 14.12
N ARG A 119 4.57 13.31 13.12
CA ARG A 119 4.36 14.06 11.87
C ARG A 119 2.90 14.49 11.77
N PHE A 120 2.70 15.73 11.36
CA PHE A 120 1.40 16.34 11.12
C PHE A 120 1.34 16.88 9.69
N TRP A 121 0.15 16.84 9.09
CA TRP A 121 -0.14 17.45 7.79
C TRP A 121 0.71 16.94 6.62
N ARG A 122 1.09 15.65 6.64
CA ARG A 122 1.94 15.03 5.61
C ARG A 122 1.39 15.17 4.19
N ASP A 123 0.06 15.07 4.05
CA ASP A 123 -0.65 15.02 2.76
C ASP A 123 -1.57 16.23 2.58
N ALA A 124 -1.30 17.33 3.29
CA ALA A 124 -2.08 18.55 3.22
C ALA A 124 -1.43 19.59 2.29
N GLN A 125 -2.20 20.57 1.84
CA GLN A 125 -1.69 21.72 1.08
C GLN A 125 -0.79 22.67 1.92
N VAL A 126 -0.66 22.41 3.22
CA VAL A 126 0.17 23.18 4.16
C VAL A 126 1.51 22.46 4.42
N PRO A 127 2.57 23.17 4.86
CA PRO A 127 3.83 22.54 5.22
C PRO A 127 3.66 21.41 6.26
N GLU A 128 4.38 20.30 6.09
CA GLU A 128 4.45 19.22 7.09
C GLU A 128 5.13 19.78 8.35
N LEU A 129 4.51 19.56 9.51
CA LEU A 129 5.13 19.80 10.80
C LEU A 129 5.62 18.48 11.38
N ARG A 130 6.89 18.44 11.74
CA ARG A 130 7.49 17.29 12.42
C ARG A 130 8.01 17.70 13.78
N LEU A 131 7.59 16.96 14.80
CA LEU A 131 8.17 17.02 16.12
C LEU A 131 9.08 15.80 16.30
N HIS A 132 10.20 16.01 16.97
CA HIS A 132 11.10 14.93 17.34
C HIS A 132 11.71 15.20 18.71
N ALA A 133 11.92 14.14 19.48
CA ALA A 133 12.59 14.20 20.77
C ALA A 133 13.39 12.92 21.00
N ALA A 134 14.50 13.02 21.72
CA ALA A 134 15.28 11.87 22.13
C ALA A 134 15.86 12.08 23.53
N ALA A 135 16.00 10.99 24.27
CA ALA A 135 16.64 10.98 25.58
C ALA A 135 17.42 9.69 25.74
N GLY A 136 18.64 9.78 26.26
CA GLY A 136 19.46 8.59 26.50
C GLY A 136 20.65 8.86 27.38
N ARG A 137 21.38 7.79 27.66
CA ARG A 137 22.57 7.81 28.50
C ARG A 137 23.79 7.44 27.69
N ARG A 138 24.88 8.17 27.89
CA ARG A 138 26.21 7.87 27.38
C ARG A 138 27.08 7.41 28.56
N TRP A 139 27.84 6.35 28.32
CA TRP A 139 28.81 5.83 29.27
C TRP A 139 30.20 6.22 28.81
N THR A 140 30.87 7.05 29.61
CA THR A 140 32.18 7.60 29.27
C THR A 140 33.23 6.86 30.11
N PRO A 141 34.11 6.05 29.49
CA PRO A 141 35.02 5.17 30.24
C PRO A 141 36.21 5.91 30.89
N ARG A 142 36.28 7.24 30.83
CA ARG A 142 37.34 8.03 31.46
C ARG A 142 36.78 9.15 32.32
N ASP A 143 37.41 9.31 33.47
CA ASP A 143 36.97 10.25 34.50
C ASP A 143 37.70 11.59 34.40
N GLU A 144 38.79 11.68 33.60
CA GLU A 144 39.60 12.90 33.44
C GLU A 144 40.05 13.14 31.98
N GLY A 145 39.99 14.40 31.51
CA GLY A 145 40.56 14.85 30.24
C GLY A 145 39.51 15.30 29.22
N ARG A 146 39.87 15.28 27.93
CA ARG A 146 38.90 15.53 26.85
C ARG A 146 37.89 14.37 26.83
N GLY A 147 36.60 14.67 26.71
CA GLY A 147 35.57 13.65 26.52
C GLY A 147 34.87 13.78 25.17
N ALA A 148 33.87 12.92 24.93
CA ALA A 148 33.15 12.85 23.66
C ALA A 148 32.40 14.16 23.36
N ALA A 149 32.11 14.40 22.08
CA ALA A 149 31.36 15.57 21.61
C ALA A 149 30.08 15.79 22.43
N ALA A 150 29.83 17.03 22.84
CA ALA A 150 28.65 17.37 23.63
C ALA A 150 27.37 17.17 22.80
N ALA A 151 26.22 17.39 23.43
CA ALA A 151 24.93 17.33 22.73
C ALA A 151 24.78 18.38 21.59
N GLY A 152 25.73 19.31 21.43
CA GLY A 152 25.72 20.36 20.42
C GLY A 152 26.05 19.87 19.01
N ARG A 153 25.62 20.61 18.00
CA ARG A 153 25.86 20.24 16.59
C ARG A 153 27.20 20.76 16.09
N TYR A 154 27.62 21.93 16.55
CA TYR A 154 28.82 22.62 16.05
C TYR A 154 29.84 22.87 17.16
N GLU A 155 30.76 21.90 17.32
CA GLU A 155 31.81 21.94 18.34
C GLU A 155 33.20 21.91 17.72
N PRO A 156 34.09 22.87 18.05
CA PRO A 156 35.38 22.99 17.37
C PRO A 156 36.39 21.97 17.88
N TRP A 157 36.27 21.59 19.16
CA TRP A 157 37.07 20.60 19.84
C TRP A 157 36.19 19.86 20.87
N PRO A 158 36.59 18.66 21.31
CA PRO A 158 35.89 17.96 22.37
C PRO A 158 36.01 18.69 23.71
N LEU A 159 34.93 18.68 24.50
CA LEU A 159 34.89 19.29 25.84
C LEU A 159 35.97 18.69 26.75
N THR A 160 36.54 19.51 27.63
CA THR A 160 37.50 19.04 28.64
C THR A 160 36.80 18.94 29.98
N TYR A 161 36.79 17.74 30.55
CA TYR A 161 36.15 17.46 31.82
C TYR A 161 37.19 17.31 32.93
N PRO A 162 36.95 17.93 34.11
CA PRO A 162 37.76 17.70 35.30
C PRO A 162 37.55 16.27 35.80
N ALA A 163 38.52 15.79 36.58
CA ALA A 163 38.40 14.53 37.31
C ALA A 163 37.15 14.54 38.20
N ALA A 164 36.26 13.57 38.04
CA ALA A 164 35.16 13.37 38.97
C ALA A 164 35.69 12.82 40.31
N ALA A 165 35.12 13.25 41.44
CA ALA A 165 35.50 12.75 42.75
C ALA A 165 34.86 11.36 43.00
N GLY A 166 35.66 10.28 42.95
CA GLY A 166 35.23 8.89 43.17
C GLY A 166 34.97 8.10 41.88
N ASP A 167 34.42 6.88 41.99
CA ASP A 167 34.18 5.94 40.86
C ASP A 167 33.03 6.35 39.92
N ALA A 168 32.50 7.57 40.06
CA ALA A 168 31.39 8.09 39.26
C ALA A 168 31.97 8.90 38.10
N GLY A 169 32.31 8.21 37.00
CA GLY A 169 32.85 8.85 35.80
C GLY A 169 31.97 9.91 35.16
N ASN A 170 32.46 10.52 34.08
CA ASN A 170 31.76 11.57 33.32
C ASN A 170 30.64 11.02 32.42
N ASP A 171 29.88 10.05 32.93
CA ASP A 171 28.65 9.55 32.33
C ASP A 171 27.63 10.69 32.21
N SER A 172 26.94 10.73 31.07
CA SER A 172 26.05 11.83 30.77
C SER A 172 24.68 11.37 30.29
N TRP A 173 23.68 12.20 30.56
CA TRP A 173 22.36 12.09 29.97
C TRP A 173 22.22 13.12 28.87
N LEU A 174 21.89 12.65 27.67
CA LEU A 174 21.66 13.50 26.51
C LEU A 174 20.16 13.62 26.26
N TRP A 175 19.74 14.84 26.01
CA TRP A 175 18.38 15.23 25.70
C TRP A 175 18.39 16.02 24.40
N HIS A 176 17.44 15.69 23.53
CA HIS A 176 17.24 16.38 22.26
C HIS A 176 15.74 16.59 22.05
N ALA A 177 15.38 17.76 21.56
CA ALA A 177 14.01 18.05 21.15
C ALA A 177 14.04 19.03 19.98
N GLY A 178 13.18 18.85 19.00
CA GLY A 178 13.15 19.75 17.86
C GLY A 178 11.86 19.72 17.08
N VAL A 179 11.74 20.73 16.25
CA VAL A 179 10.64 20.97 15.35
C VAL A 179 11.16 21.27 13.96
N ASP A 180 10.61 20.58 12.97
CA ASP A 180 10.87 20.83 11.56
C ASP A 180 9.58 21.26 10.86
N VAL A 181 9.65 22.33 10.07
CA VAL A 181 8.60 22.73 9.14
C VAL A 181 9.10 22.49 7.73
N ARG A 182 8.43 21.58 7.00
CA ARG A 182 8.90 21.06 5.72
C ARG A 182 7.93 21.40 4.61
N LYS A 183 8.43 21.96 3.51
CA LYS A 183 7.64 22.14 2.28
C LYS A 183 8.53 21.90 1.07
N SER A 184 8.14 20.95 0.22
CA SER A 184 8.96 20.51 -0.91
C SER A 184 10.39 20.15 -0.42
N LEU A 185 11.43 20.76 -0.99
CA LEU A 185 12.82 20.51 -0.66
C LEU A 185 13.36 21.39 0.49
N ALA A 186 12.56 22.33 1.00
CA ALA A 186 12.98 23.23 2.07
C ALA A 186 12.52 22.73 3.45
N VAL A 187 13.41 22.85 4.44
CA VAL A 187 13.17 22.51 5.84
C VAL A 187 13.67 23.65 6.72
N LEU A 188 12.76 24.27 7.47
CA LEU A 188 13.11 25.10 8.61
C LEU A 188 13.21 24.19 9.84
N HIS A 189 14.33 24.22 10.55
CA HIS A 189 14.55 23.41 11.75
C HIS A 189 14.87 24.30 12.95
N VAL A 190 14.32 23.92 14.11
CA VAL A 190 14.71 24.45 15.41
C VAL A 190 14.91 23.28 16.35
N THR A 191 16.09 23.17 16.93
CA THR A 191 16.48 22.07 17.81
C THR A 191 17.07 22.59 19.11
N PHE A 192 16.71 21.93 20.20
CA PHE A 192 17.26 22.10 21.53
C PHE A 192 18.02 20.83 21.89
N ALA A 193 19.23 21.00 22.39
CA ALA A 193 20.05 19.92 22.89
C ALA A 193 20.54 20.24 24.30
N ALA A 194 20.60 19.23 25.15
CA ALA A 194 21.14 19.36 26.50
C ALA A 194 21.88 18.09 26.91
N GLU A 195 22.95 18.28 27.66
CA GLU A 195 23.70 17.22 28.29
C GLU A 195 23.81 17.48 29.79
N SER A 196 23.63 16.46 30.62
CA SER A 196 23.73 16.59 32.06
C SER A 196 24.57 15.48 32.69
N TYR A 197 25.28 15.85 33.76
CA TYR A 197 26.24 14.98 34.47
C TYR A 197 25.81 14.79 35.92
N PRO A 198 24.70 14.06 36.19
CA PRO A 198 24.10 14.02 37.52
C PRO A 198 24.98 13.37 38.59
N ALA A 199 25.99 12.60 38.19
CA ALA A 199 26.91 11.93 39.10
C ALA A 199 28.22 12.70 39.37
N SER A 200 28.47 13.79 38.64
CA SER A 200 29.70 14.58 38.80
C SER A 200 29.47 15.79 39.70
N ALA A 201 30.23 15.87 40.80
CA ALA A 201 30.26 17.05 41.67
C ALA A 201 31.14 18.18 41.11
N ALA A 202 31.91 17.91 40.05
CA ALA A 202 32.85 18.86 39.45
C ALA A 202 32.22 19.71 38.33
N ILE A 203 30.97 19.41 37.94
CA ILE A 203 30.23 20.12 36.88
C ILE A 203 28.89 20.59 37.45
N ALA A 204 28.67 21.90 37.55
CA ALA A 204 27.38 22.39 38.02
C ALA A 204 26.29 22.24 36.94
N ALA A 205 25.04 22.05 37.37
CA ALA A 205 23.89 21.86 36.46
C ALA A 205 23.66 23.05 35.49
N ARG A 206 24.16 24.24 35.83
CA ARG A 206 24.11 25.46 35.00
C ARG A 206 25.23 25.54 33.94
N GLU A 207 26.31 24.80 34.16
CA GLU A 207 27.46 24.72 33.25
C GLU A 207 27.29 23.59 32.23
N ALA A 208 26.47 22.60 32.58
CA ALA A 208 26.13 21.49 31.71
C ALA A 208 25.65 22.01 30.34
N PHE A 209 26.16 21.39 29.26
CA PHE A 209 25.97 21.87 27.91
C PHE A 209 24.48 21.97 27.54
N ARG A 210 24.07 23.10 26.99
CA ARG A 210 22.74 23.31 26.43
C ARG A 210 22.88 24.21 25.22
N SER A 211 22.17 23.90 24.14
CA SER A 211 22.14 24.80 22.98
C SER A 211 20.77 24.83 22.32
N LEU A 212 20.50 25.96 21.68
CA LEU A 212 19.38 26.15 20.78
C LEU A 212 19.94 26.43 19.39
N THR A 213 19.58 25.59 18.42
CA THR A 213 19.94 25.75 17.02
C THR A 213 18.70 26.09 16.21
N ALA A 214 18.79 27.08 15.34
CA ALA A 214 17.78 27.36 14.34
C ALA A 214 18.44 27.45 12.97
N GLY A 215 17.83 26.86 11.95
CA GLY A 215 18.42 26.88 10.62
C GLY A 215 17.44 26.52 9.52
N VAL A 216 17.91 26.69 8.29
CA VAL A 216 17.19 26.31 7.09
C VAL A 216 18.06 25.41 6.24
N ARG A 217 17.46 24.29 5.81
CA ARG A 217 18.03 23.36 4.85
C ARG A 217 17.24 23.42 3.55
N TRP A 218 17.92 23.60 2.43
CA TRP A 218 17.37 23.51 1.09
C TRP A 218 18.00 22.33 0.36
N GLY A 219 17.19 21.33 0.01
CA GLY A 219 17.59 20.23 -0.85
C GLY A 219 17.45 20.55 -2.34
N ALA A 220 18.09 19.72 -3.16
CA ALA A 220 17.86 19.58 -4.59
C ALA A 220 17.54 18.10 -4.89
N GLU A 221 16.85 17.84 -6.00
CA GLU A 221 16.35 16.50 -6.37
C GLU A 221 17.49 15.50 -6.62
N ASP A 222 18.65 15.99 -7.06
CA ASP A 222 19.87 15.22 -7.35
C ASP A 222 20.73 14.94 -6.09
N GLY A 223 20.13 15.09 -4.90
CA GLY A 223 20.70 14.71 -3.62
C GLY A 223 21.58 15.79 -2.96
N TRP A 224 21.75 16.96 -3.58
CA TRP A 224 22.43 18.08 -2.92
C TRP A 224 21.57 18.71 -1.84
N ALA A 225 22.21 19.32 -0.85
CA ALA A 225 21.55 20.21 0.08
C ALA A 225 22.50 21.28 0.62
N LEU A 226 21.98 22.49 0.79
CA LEU A 226 22.58 23.59 1.53
C LEU A 226 21.88 23.70 2.88
N ASP A 227 22.63 23.81 3.97
CA ASP A 227 22.14 24.03 5.32
C ASP A 227 22.82 25.27 5.90
N VAL A 228 22.01 26.20 6.40
CA VAL A 228 22.50 27.38 7.12
C VAL A 228 21.87 27.38 8.50
N ALA A 229 22.69 27.39 9.54
CA ALA A 229 22.24 27.29 10.91
C ALA A 229 22.94 28.28 11.83
N TYR A 230 22.23 28.70 12.86
CA TYR A 230 22.71 29.53 13.95
C TYR A 230 22.48 28.80 15.27
N GLU A 231 23.55 28.56 16.02
CA GLU A 231 23.52 27.88 17.31
C GLU A 231 23.90 28.87 18.42
N VAL A 232 23.10 28.87 19.50
CA VAL A 232 23.36 29.66 20.70
C VAL A 232 23.44 28.72 21.90
N PRO A 233 24.62 28.61 22.54
CA PRO A 233 24.73 27.93 23.81
C PRO A 233 24.00 28.69 24.93
N LEU A 234 23.32 27.92 25.78
CA LEU A 234 22.54 28.40 26.92
C LEU A 234 23.21 28.07 28.26
N SER A 235 24.35 27.37 28.23
CA SER A 235 25.19 27.12 29.40
C SER A 235 25.80 28.43 29.92
N ARG A 236 26.06 28.49 31.22
CA ARG A 236 26.71 29.63 31.86
C ARG A 236 27.84 29.14 32.74
N GLU A 237 29.02 29.71 32.56
CA GLU A 237 30.21 29.41 33.37
C GLU A 237 29.95 29.62 34.86
N ASP A 238 30.43 28.69 35.69
CA ASP A 238 30.46 28.81 37.14
C ASP A 238 31.90 28.83 37.64
N LEU A 239 32.41 30.04 37.92
CA LEU A 239 33.78 30.22 38.41
C LEU A 239 34.08 29.52 39.76
N ALA A 240 33.06 28.92 40.41
CA ALA A 240 33.22 28.12 41.61
C ALA A 240 33.60 26.64 41.32
N THR A 241 33.51 26.18 40.08
CA THR A 241 33.91 24.81 39.67
C THR A 241 35.15 24.87 38.77
N PRO A 242 35.89 23.75 38.62
CA PRO A 242 37.03 23.67 37.72
C PRO A 242 36.64 23.34 36.26
N PHE A 243 35.34 23.22 35.95
CA PHE A 243 34.88 22.87 34.61
C PHE A 243 34.89 24.11 33.71
N VAL A 244 35.57 24.00 32.56
CA VAL A 244 35.57 25.04 31.54
C VAL A 244 34.92 24.43 30.32
N ALA A 245 33.67 24.83 30.05
CA ALA A 245 32.93 24.32 28.92
C ALA A 245 33.62 24.69 27.59
N ALA A 246 34.41 25.77 27.55
CA ALA A 246 35.11 26.23 26.34
C ALA A 246 34.18 26.24 25.10
N VAL A 247 32.91 26.54 25.31
CA VAL A 247 31.91 26.63 24.25
C VAL A 247 31.87 28.05 23.71
N PRO A 248 31.59 28.20 22.41
CA PRO A 248 31.40 29.51 21.82
C PRO A 248 30.16 30.22 22.37
N ASP A 249 30.13 31.56 22.33
CA ASP A 249 28.94 32.34 22.70
C ASP A 249 27.81 32.16 21.67
N TRP A 250 28.20 31.94 20.41
CA TRP A 250 27.31 31.64 19.29
C TRP A 250 28.12 31.06 18.12
N THR A 251 27.44 30.32 17.25
CA THR A 251 28.01 29.71 16.05
C THR A 251 27.11 29.98 14.84
N VAL A 252 27.70 30.40 13.72
CA VAL A 252 27.03 30.42 12.40
C VAL A 252 27.64 29.35 11.52
N ALA A 253 26.85 28.39 11.07
CA ALA A 253 27.30 27.32 10.20
C ALA A 253 26.66 27.35 8.82
N VAL A 254 27.49 27.13 7.81
CA VAL A 254 27.08 26.91 6.43
C VAL A 254 27.63 25.55 6.00
N GLY A 255 26.71 24.65 5.66
CA GLY A 255 27.01 23.29 5.23
C GLY A 255 26.50 23.01 3.82
N VAL A 256 27.32 22.40 2.99
CA VAL A 256 26.87 21.82 1.71
C VAL A 256 27.04 20.32 1.82
N SER A 257 26.00 19.57 1.48
CA SER A 257 26.03 18.12 1.49
C SER A 257 25.51 17.52 0.18
N ARG A 258 25.96 16.31 -0.14
CA ARG A 258 25.39 15.50 -1.21
C ARG A 258 25.17 14.08 -0.73
N GLY A 259 23.96 13.58 -0.91
CA GLY A 259 23.60 12.18 -0.71
C GLY A 259 23.65 11.39 -2.02
N PHE A 260 24.17 10.18 -1.96
CA PHE A 260 24.19 9.23 -3.07
C PHE A 260 23.44 7.97 -2.66
N ALA A 261 22.37 7.62 -3.39
CA ALA A 261 21.73 6.31 -3.26
C ALA A 261 22.50 5.28 -4.08
N VAL A 262 23.26 4.44 -3.39
CA VAL A 262 23.98 3.33 -4.02
C VAL A 262 22.96 2.22 -4.29
N GLY A 263 22.59 2.09 -5.57
CA GLY A 263 21.54 1.17 -6.03
C GLY A 263 20.60 1.78 -7.08
N GLY A 264 20.58 3.10 -7.23
CA GLY A 264 19.64 3.85 -8.09
C GLY A 264 18.67 4.70 -7.27
N SER A 265 18.03 5.67 -7.92
CA SER A 265 16.81 6.30 -7.39
C SER A 265 15.64 5.30 -7.52
N ASP A 266 14.58 5.53 -6.78
CA ASP A 266 13.27 4.86 -6.87
C ASP A 266 12.26 5.99 -6.58
N ARG A 267 11.76 6.61 -7.65
CA ARG A 267 11.12 7.93 -7.61
C ARG A 267 9.64 7.85 -7.25
N ASP A 268 8.90 6.89 -7.79
CA ASP A 268 7.51 6.59 -7.42
C ASP A 268 7.40 5.71 -6.17
N ARG A 269 8.48 5.04 -5.76
CA ARG A 269 8.59 4.24 -4.53
C ARG A 269 7.78 2.95 -4.57
N ASP A 270 7.68 2.36 -5.74
CA ASP A 270 7.07 1.05 -5.91
C ASP A 270 8.00 -0.11 -5.46
N GLY A 271 9.29 0.17 -5.26
CA GLY A 271 10.31 -0.78 -4.80
C GLY A 271 11.25 -1.27 -5.90
N ILE A 272 11.03 -0.86 -7.15
CA ILE A 272 11.91 -1.05 -8.30
C ILE A 272 12.73 0.24 -8.46
N THR A 273 13.99 0.12 -8.84
CA THR A 273 14.84 1.32 -8.99
C THR A 273 14.63 1.92 -10.37
N ASP A 274 14.63 3.26 -10.53
CA ASP A 274 14.48 4.01 -11.80
C ASP A 274 15.31 3.46 -12.99
N ARG A 275 16.37 2.69 -12.74
CA ARG A 275 17.23 2.06 -13.75
C ARG A 275 16.76 0.68 -14.23
N LEU A 276 15.87 0.05 -13.49
CA LEU A 276 15.24 -1.25 -13.75
C LEU A 276 13.74 -1.08 -14.05
N ASP A 277 13.19 0.05 -13.68
CA ASP A 277 11.80 0.46 -13.83
C ASP A 277 11.54 1.07 -15.21
N LEU A 278 10.55 0.54 -15.94
CA LEU A 278 10.12 1.05 -17.24
C LEU A 278 9.23 2.30 -17.13
N CYS A 279 8.59 2.49 -15.98
CA CYS A 279 7.72 3.61 -15.66
C CYS A 279 8.15 4.39 -14.41
N PRO A 280 9.35 5.04 -14.38
CA PRO A 280 9.95 5.62 -13.16
C PRO A 280 9.19 6.74 -12.45
N ASP A 281 8.02 7.13 -12.94
CA ASP A 281 7.16 8.18 -12.38
C ASP A 281 5.77 7.64 -11.99
N ALA A 282 5.49 6.35 -12.21
CA ALA A 282 4.18 5.73 -12.01
C ALA A 282 4.36 4.40 -11.27
N PRO A 283 3.86 4.28 -10.03
CA PRO A 283 4.13 3.09 -9.23
C PRO A 283 3.38 1.86 -9.75
N GLU A 284 4.09 0.75 -9.82
CA GLU A 284 3.56 -0.62 -9.94
C GLU A 284 2.38 -0.91 -8.99
N ASP A 285 1.34 -1.61 -9.47
CA ASP A 285 0.14 -2.01 -8.72
C ASP A 285 0.19 -3.39 -8.06
N ARG A 286 1.15 -4.25 -8.42
CA ARG A 286 1.50 -5.50 -7.72
C ARG A 286 0.33 -6.44 -7.51
N ASP A 287 -0.24 -6.90 -8.60
CA ASP A 287 -1.33 -7.87 -8.64
C ASP A 287 -0.89 -9.27 -9.09
N ALA A 288 0.42 -9.47 -9.27
CA ALA A 288 1.08 -10.66 -9.80
C ALA A 288 1.06 -10.78 -11.33
N PHE A 289 0.60 -9.75 -12.04
CA PHE A 289 0.80 -9.57 -13.46
C PHE A 289 1.97 -8.61 -13.69
N ARG A 290 3.04 -9.10 -14.34
CA ARG A 290 4.21 -8.31 -14.79
C ARG A 290 4.90 -7.38 -13.75
N ASP A 291 4.65 -7.57 -12.45
CA ASP A 291 5.28 -6.93 -11.27
C ASP A 291 6.80 -6.61 -11.31
N ASP A 292 7.58 -7.20 -12.21
CA ASP A 292 9.03 -7.04 -12.31
C ASP A 292 9.46 -5.85 -13.20
N ASP A 293 8.55 -5.26 -13.99
CA ASP A 293 8.88 -4.21 -14.96
C ASP A 293 8.68 -2.77 -14.44
N GLY A 294 7.91 -2.60 -13.37
CA GLY A 294 7.70 -1.34 -12.66
C GLY A 294 6.64 -0.44 -13.28
N CYS A 295 5.84 -0.97 -14.20
CA CYS A 295 4.73 -0.25 -14.79
C CYS A 295 3.41 -0.76 -14.22
N PRO A 296 2.51 0.13 -13.75
CA PRO A 296 1.17 -0.31 -13.40
C PRO A 296 0.44 -0.86 -14.63
N ASP A 297 -0.19 -2.01 -14.47
CA ASP A 297 -1.00 -2.69 -15.46
C ASP A 297 -2.47 -2.68 -14.99
N PRO A 298 -3.24 -1.61 -15.28
CA PRO A 298 -4.59 -1.44 -14.72
C PRO A 298 -5.70 -2.21 -15.45
N ASP A 299 -5.33 -3.01 -16.46
CA ASP A 299 -6.18 -3.77 -17.39
C ASP A 299 -5.27 -4.83 -18.03
N ASN A 300 -5.11 -5.96 -17.34
CA ASN A 300 -4.07 -6.96 -17.60
C ASN A 300 -4.27 -7.73 -18.91
N ASP A 301 -5.51 -8.01 -19.31
CA ASP A 301 -5.84 -8.71 -20.55
C ASP A 301 -6.20 -7.79 -21.73
N GLU A 302 -6.20 -6.47 -21.48
CA GLU A 302 -6.41 -5.40 -22.45
C GLU A 302 -7.81 -5.45 -23.11
N ASP A 303 -8.81 -5.96 -22.40
CA ASP A 303 -10.19 -6.05 -22.88
C ASP A 303 -11.00 -4.75 -22.69
N GLY A 304 -10.45 -3.77 -21.96
CA GLY A 304 -11.04 -2.45 -21.72
C GLY A 304 -11.84 -2.33 -20.41
N VAL A 305 -11.95 -3.38 -19.61
CA VAL A 305 -12.48 -3.38 -18.24
C VAL A 305 -11.29 -3.35 -17.27
N PRO A 306 -11.14 -2.33 -16.41
CA PRO A 306 -10.02 -2.30 -15.48
C PRO A 306 -10.10 -3.42 -14.44
N ASP A 307 -8.97 -4.02 -14.03
CA ASP A 307 -8.92 -5.24 -13.18
C ASP A 307 -9.73 -5.10 -11.87
N ALA A 308 -9.80 -3.89 -11.33
CA ALA A 308 -10.56 -3.60 -10.11
C ALA A 308 -12.09 -3.76 -10.27
N SER A 309 -12.58 -3.76 -11.51
CA SER A 309 -13.99 -3.90 -11.90
C SER A 309 -14.24 -5.16 -12.74
N ASP A 310 -13.19 -5.90 -13.05
CA ASP A 310 -13.20 -7.08 -13.91
C ASP A 310 -13.41 -8.37 -13.08
N LEU A 311 -14.30 -9.24 -13.54
CA LEU A 311 -14.55 -10.55 -12.94
C LEU A 311 -13.52 -11.61 -13.36
N ALA A 312 -12.84 -11.44 -14.49
CA ALA A 312 -11.81 -12.32 -15.00
C ALA A 312 -10.56 -11.55 -15.51
N PRO A 313 -9.80 -10.84 -14.64
CA PRO A 313 -8.73 -9.91 -15.04
C PRO A 313 -7.58 -10.46 -15.92
N ASP A 314 -7.50 -11.78 -16.11
CA ASP A 314 -6.46 -12.42 -16.92
C ASP A 314 -7.02 -13.04 -18.22
N PHE A 315 -8.32 -12.90 -18.48
CA PHE A 315 -9.05 -13.58 -19.55
C PHE A 315 -9.97 -12.59 -20.26
N PRO A 316 -9.60 -12.17 -21.48
CA PRO A 316 -10.30 -11.08 -22.13
C PRO A 316 -11.74 -11.46 -22.49
N GLU A 317 -12.65 -10.52 -22.22
CA GLU A 317 -14.05 -10.53 -22.63
C GLU A 317 -14.26 -10.85 -24.13
N ASP A 318 -15.31 -11.62 -24.44
CA ASP A 318 -15.66 -12.06 -25.79
C ASP A 318 -16.73 -11.23 -26.50
N ARG A 319 -17.14 -10.06 -25.99
CA ARG A 319 -17.76 -8.94 -26.73
C ARG A 319 -18.74 -9.35 -27.85
N ASP A 320 -19.72 -10.15 -27.49
CA ASP A 320 -20.79 -10.61 -28.39
C ASP A 320 -22.12 -9.89 -28.14
N GLY A 321 -22.17 -9.01 -27.13
CA GLY A 321 -23.34 -8.24 -26.72
C GLY A 321 -24.05 -8.83 -25.50
N TRP A 322 -23.57 -9.95 -24.96
CA TRP A 322 -23.98 -10.51 -23.69
C TRP A 322 -22.99 -10.12 -22.60
N ARG A 323 -23.46 -9.34 -21.62
CA ARG A 323 -22.73 -9.02 -20.39
C ARG A 323 -21.31 -8.45 -20.52
N ASP A 324 -20.91 -7.93 -21.69
CA ASP A 324 -19.63 -7.25 -22.01
C ASP A 324 -19.06 -6.21 -21.00
N GLN A 325 -19.82 -5.82 -19.97
CA GLN A 325 -19.42 -4.84 -18.96
C GLN A 325 -18.75 -5.45 -17.72
N ASP A 326 -18.80 -6.76 -17.53
CA ASP A 326 -18.21 -7.40 -16.35
C ASP A 326 -16.81 -8.00 -16.58
N GLY A 327 -16.32 -8.00 -17.83
CA GLY A 327 -14.95 -8.38 -18.20
C GLY A 327 -14.72 -9.89 -18.19
N ALA A 328 -15.77 -10.69 -18.03
CA ALA A 328 -15.65 -12.13 -18.02
C ALA A 328 -16.16 -12.71 -19.33
N PRO A 329 -15.33 -13.49 -20.06
CA PRO A 329 -15.80 -14.16 -21.25
C PRO A 329 -16.92 -15.14 -20.90
N ASP A 330 -18.02 -15.06 -21.63
CA ASP A 330 -19.23 -15.86 -21.49
C ASP A 330 -19.37 -16.75 -22.73
N PRO A 331 -18.64 -17.88 -22.85
CA PRO A 331 -18.61 -18.69 -24.08
C PRO A 331 -19.87 -19.54 -24.35
N ASP A 332 -20.87 -19.46 -23.47
CA ASP A 332 -22.16 -20.17 -23.47
C ASP A 332 -23.14 -19.31 -22.67
N ASN A 333 -23.78 -18.37 -23.35
CA ASN A 333 -24.51 -17.26 -22.76
C ASN A 333 -25.80 -17.68 -22.03
N ASP A 334 -26.51 -18.69 -22.56
CA ASP A 334 -27.76 -19.18 -21.99
C ASP A 334 -27.58 -20.43 -21.10
N GLY A 335 -26.42 -21.06 -21.15
CA GLY A 335 -26.00 -22.14 -20.26
C GLY A 335 -26.64 -23.48 -20.57
N ASP A 336 -27.03 -23.72 -21.83
CA ASP A 336 -27.57 -25.00 -22.27
C ASP A 336 -26.48 -26.08 -22.51
N GLY A 337 -25.21 -25.65 -22.63
CA GLY A 337 -24.05 -26.50 -22.83
C GLY A 337 -23.53 -26.57 -24.27
N ILE A 338 -24.15 -25.85 -25.21
CA ILE A 338 -23.66 -25.58 -26.56
C ILE A 338 -22.96 -24.21 -26.53
N LEU A 339 -21.76 -24.11 -27.10
CA LEU A 339 -21.01 -22.86 -27.07
C LEU A 339 -21.60 -21.87 -28.10
N ASP A 340 -21.59 -20.57 -27.81
CA ASP A 340 -22.22 -19.54 -28.67
C ASP A 340 -21.71 -19.55 -30.13
N GLY A 341 -20.47 -19.99 -30.34
CA GLY A 341 -19.87 -20.12 -31.68
C GLY A 341 -20.44 -21.28 -32.52
N ASP A 342 -21.04 -22.27 -31.87
CA ASP A 342 -21.69 -23.44 -32.47
C ASP A 342 -23.23 -23.40 -32.30
N ASP A 343 -23.76 -22.41 -31.56
CA ASP A 343 -25.19 -22.22 -31.25
C ASP A 343 -25.89 -21.30 -32.28
N ALA A 344 -27.03 -21.73 -32.81
CA ALA A 344 -27.85 -20.91 -33.72
C ALA A 344 -28.74 -19.88 -33.00
N CYS A 345 -29.02 -20.09 -31.72
CA CYS A 345 -29.76 -19.21 -30.83
C CYS A 345 -29.00 -18.93 -29.51
N PRO A 346 -27.84 -18.22 -29.53
CA PRO A 346 -26.94 -18.01 -28.38
C PRO A 346 -27.52 -17.29 -27.15
N CYS A 347 -28.81 -17.02 -27.08
CA CYS A 347 -29.46 -16.32 -25.98
C CYS A 347 -30.73 -17.05 -25.52
N GLU A 348 -31.03 -18.22 -26.08
CA GLU A 348 -32.26 -18.98 -25.87
C GLU A 348 -31.90 -20.45 -25.67
N ALA A 349 -31.80 -20.86 -24.40
CA ALA A 349 -31.39 -22.21 -24.06
C ALA A 349 -32.24 -23.31 -24.73
N GLU A 350 -31.55 -24.29 -25.31
CA GLU A 350 -32.11 -25.53 -25.83
C GLU A 350 -32.95 -26.28 -24.78
N ASN A 351 -34.06 -26.88 -25.21
CA ASN A 351 -34.98 -27.60 -24.33
C ASN A 351 -34.70 -29.11 -24.23
N PHE A 352 -33.83 -29.64 -25.11
CA PHE A 352 -33.43 -31.05 -25.19
C PHE A 352 -34.62 -32.02 -25.21
N ASP A 353 -35.61 -31.74 -26.06
CA ASP A 353 -36.82 -32.56 -26.21
C ASP A 353 -36.65 -33.77 -27.15
N GLY A 354 -35.49 -33.92 -27.78
CA GLY A 354 -35.16 -34.99 -28.74
C GLY A 354 -35.32 -34.56 -30.20
N TYR A 355 -35.74 -33.33 -30.46
CA TYR A 355 -35.85 -32.73 -31.79
C TYR A 355 -34.80 -31.65 -31.98
N ARG A 356 -33.81 -31.92 -32.83
CA ARG A 356 -32.78 -30.96 -33.23
C ARG A 356 -31.92 -30.37 -32.10
N ASP A 357 -31.85 -31.06 -30.95
CA ASP A 357 -30.98 -30.78 -29.79
C ASP A 357 -29.48 -30.43 -30.03
N ASP A 358 -28.98 -30.51 -31.27
CA ASP A 358 -27.60 -30.16 -31.63
C ASP A 358 -27.47 -28.74 -32.22
N ASP A 359 -28.56 -27.99 -32.46
CA ASP A 359 -28.53 -26.65 -33.07
C ASP A 359 -28.66 -25.47 -32.10
N GLY A 360 -28.95 -25.73 -30.82
CA GLY A 360 -28.97 -24.73 -29.75
C GLY A 360 -30.21 -23.84 -29.75
N CYS A 361 -31.23 -24.18 -30.54
CA CYS A 361 -32.46 -23.39 -30.60
C CYS A 361 -33.62 -24.17 -29.99
N PRO A 362 -34.41 -23.56 -29.08
CA PRO A 362 -35.57 -24.22 -28.50
C PRO A 362 -36.62 -24.48 -29.58
N ASP A 363 -36.61 -25.68 -30.11
CA ASP A 363 -37.55 -26.15 -31.10
C ASP A 363 -38.72 -26.88 -30.42
N THR A 364 -39.77 -27.09 -31.19
CA THR A 364 -40.88 -27.96 -30.79
C THR A 364 -41.06 -29.02 -31.85
N MET A 365 -41.32 -30.25 -31.41
CA MET A 365 -41.75 -31.34 -32.29
C MET A 365 -42.85 -30.88 -33.27
N PRO A 366 -42.74 -31.22 -34.56
CA PRO A 366 -43.78 -30.90 -35.54
C PRO A 366 -45.13 -31.49 -35.15
N ASP A 367 -46.16 -30.64 -35.19
CA ASP A 367 -47.58 -30.96 -35.02
C ASP A 367 -48.32 -30.15 -36.10
N ARG A 368 -48.55 -30.79 -37.25
CA ARG A 368 -48.95 -30.11 -38.48
C ARG A 368 -50.38 -29.61 -38.47
N ASP A 369 -51.29 -30.31 -37.79
CA ASP A 369 -52.70 -29.94 -37.69
C ASP A 369 -53.07 -29.27 -36.37
N GLY A 370 -52.14 -29.26 -35.41
CA GLY A 370 -52.24 -28.50 -34.17
C GLY A 370 -53.16 -29.15 -33.14
N ASP A 371 -53.33 -30.46 -33.22
CA ASP A 371 -54.20 -31.21 -32.31
C ASP A 371 -53.52 -31.59 -30.98
N GLY A 372 -52.21 -31.29 -30.85
CA GLY A 372 -51.41 -31.54 -29.65
C GLY A 372 -50.77 -32.92 -29.56
N ILE A 373 -50.85 -33.74 -30.60
CA ILE A 373 -50.11 -34.98 -30.79
C ILE A 373 -49.02 -34.72 -31.82
N ALA A 374 -47.78 -35.11 -31.53
CA ALA A 374 -46.69 -34.90 -32.48
C ALA A 374 -46.89 -35.75 -33.74
N ASP A 375 -46.50 -35.23 -34.92
CA ASP A 375 -46.62 -35.89 -36.23
C ASP A 375 -46.11 -37.34 -36.27
N GLU A 376 -45.16 -37.70 -35.40
CA GLU A 376 -44.59 -39.05 -35.31
C GLU A 376 -45.43 -40.04 -34.50
N ASP A 377 -46.24 -39.53 -33.58
CA ASP A 377 -47.17 -40.27 -32.73
C ASP A 377 -48.62 -40.21 -33.26
N ASP A 378 -48.90 -39.29 -34.18
CA ASP A 378 -50.19 -39.08 -34.84
C ASP A 378 -50.37 -40.00 -36.07
N ARG A 379 -51.49 -40.73 -36.13
CA ARG A 379 -51.85 -41.58 -37.29
C ARG A 379 -52.43 -40.79 -38.46
N CYS A 380 -52.97 -39.61 -38.21
CA CYS A 380 -53.55 -38.69 -39.18
C CYS A 380 -52.90 -37.28 -39.15
N PRO A 381 -51.57 -37.13 -39.40
CA PRO A 381 -50.81 -35.87 -39.21
C PRO A 381 -51.19 -34.63 -40.03
N ASP A 382 -52.28 -34.66 -40.78
CA ASP A 382 -52.78 -33.54 -41.58
C ASP A 382 -54.27 -33.25 -41.25
N ALA A 383 -54.84 -33.88 -40.23
CA ALA A 383 -56.25 -33.82 -39.88
C ALA A 383 -56.42 -33.88 -38.36
N ALA A 384 -56.67 -32.72 -37.75
CA ALA A 384 -56.76 -32.60 -36.31
C ALA A 384 -57.87 -33.49 -35.71
N GLU A 385 -57.49 -34.22 -34.66
CA GLU A 385 -58.35 -34.96 -33.74
C GLU A 385 -59.57 -34.15 -33.25
N ASP A 386 -60.74 -34.78 -33.17
CA ASP A 386 -61.99 -34.16 -32.72
C ASP A 386 -62.37 -34.43 -31.26
N ARG A 387 -61.47 -34.98 -30.44
CA ARG A 387 -61.46 -34.90 -28.96
C ARG A 387 -62.85 -34.95 -28.31
N ASP A 388 -63.62 -35.97 -28.63
CA ASP A 388 -64.98 -36.17 -28.12
C ASP A 388 -65.04 -37.28 -27.04
N GLY A 389 -63.91 -37.95 -26.79
CA GLY A 389 -63.74 -39.03 -25.83
C GLY A 389 -63.74 -40.42 -26.47
N PHE A 390 -63.88 -40.52 -27.79
CA PHE A 390 -63.73 -41.74 -28.58
C PHE A 390 -62.37 -41.73 -29.30
N GLU A 391 -61.57 -42.78 -29.09
CA GLU A 391 -60.25 -42.99 -29.72
C GLU A 391 -59.23 -41.82 -29.76
N ASP A 392 -59.46 -40.69 -29.06
CA ASP A 392 -58.65 -39.44 -28.93
C ASP A 392 -57.10 -39.56 -28.84
N GLY A 393 -56.57 -40.75 -28.55
CA GLY A 393 -55.15 -41.00 -28.36
C GLY A 393 -54.40 -41.39 -29.62
N ASP A 394 -55.06 -41.51 -30.78
CA ASP A 394 -54.41 -41.89 -32.03
C ASP A 394 -54.25 -40.75 -33.07
N GLY A 395 -54.83 -39.58 -32.79
CA GLY A 395 -54.70 -38.35 -33.57
C GLY A 395 -55.58 -38.28 -34.81
N CYS A 396 -56.52 -39.21 -34.98
CA CYS A 396 -57.41 -39.24 -36.11
C CYS A 396 -58.82 -38.77 -35.74
N PRO A 397 -59.41 -37.80 -36.45
CA PRO A 397 -60.78 -37.40 -36.21
C PRO A 397 -61.73 -38.54 -36.57
N ASP A 398 -62.67 -38.82 -35.69
CA ASP A 398 -63.69 -39.84 -35.80
C ASP A 398 -65.07 -39.16 -35.90
N PRO A 399 -65.48 -38.65 -37.07
CA PRO A 399 -66.70 -37.85 -37.21
C PRO A 399 -68.02 -38.66 -37.19
N ASP A 400 -67.94 -39.98 -37.02
CA ASP A 400 -69.02 -40.96 -37.00
C ASP A 400 -68.51 -42.21 -36.24
N ASN A 401 -68.57 -42.17 -34.90
CA ASN A 401 -67.90 -43.12 -34.02
C ASN A 401 -68.41 -44.56 -34.17
N ASP A 402 -69.70 -44.75 -34.46
CA ASP A 402 -70.32 -46.06 -34.63
C ASP A 402 -70.46 -46.54 -36.08
N LEU A 403 -70.10 -45.68 -37.04
CA LEU A 403 -70.01 -45.93 -38.47
C LEU A 403 -71.36 -46.30 -39.11
N ASP A 404 -72.46 -45.77 -38.59
CA ASP A 404 -73.79 -45.99 -39.15
C ASP A 404 -74.12 -45.07 -40.34
N GLY A 405 -73.31 -44.02 -40.57
CA GLY A 405 -73.47 -43.05 -41.64
C GLY A 405 -74.10 -41.72 -41.23
N ILE A 406 -74.44 -41.54 -39.95
CA ILE A 406 -74.92 -40.29 -39.33
C ILE A 406 -73.77 -39.69 -38.51
N PRO A 407 -73.23 -38.51 -38.89
CA PRO A 407 -72.11 -37.92 -38.15
C PRO A 407 -72.46 -37.59 -36.69
N ASP A 408 -71.54 -37.76 -35.75
CA ASP A 408 -71.79 -37.64 -34.29
C ASP A 408 -72.47 -36.32 -33.90
N VAL A 409 -72.11 -35.23 -34.59
CA VAL A 409 -72.71 -33.90 -34.37
C VAL A 409 -74.21 -33.82 -34.70
N ARG A 410 -74.75 -34.83 -35.37
CA ARG A 410 -76.16 -35.01 -35.75
C ARG A 410 -76.75 -36.29 -35.19
N ASP A 411 -75.96 -37.08 -34.48
CA ASP A 411 -76.32 -38.36 -33.91
C ASP A 411 -76.79 -38.19 -32.46
N ALA A 412 -77.96 -38.74 -32.10
CA ALA A 412 -78.45 -38.68 -30.73
C ALA A 412 -77.87 -39.79 -29.82
N CYS A 413 -77.32 -40.84 -30.41
CA CYS A 413 -76.62 -41.94 -29.77
C CYS A 413 -75.25 -42.22 -30.45
N PRO A 414 -74.26 -41.30 -30.42
CA PRO A 414 -73.03 -41.36 -31.23
C PRO A 414 -72.19 -42.66 -31.14
N ASP A 415 -72.37 -43.45 -30.07
CA ASP A 415 -71.65 -44.71 -29.84
C ASP A 415 -72.50 -45.97 -30.17
N GLN A 416 -73.67 -45.83 -30.81
CA GLN A 416 -74.65 -46.89 -31.01
C GLN A 416 -75.34 -46.81 -32.38
N ALA A 417 -74.82 -47.60 -33.32
CA ALA A 417 -75.29 -47.61 -34.69
C ALA A 417 -76.81 -47.80 -34.85
N GLU A 418 -77.41 -46.95 -35.68
CA GLU A 418 -78.78 -47.00 -36.18
C GLU A 418 -79.09 -48.34 -36.87
N ASP A 419 -80.30 -48.86 -36.68
CA ASP A 419 -80.72 -50.15 -37.20
C ASP A 419 -81.49 -50.08 -38.54
N TYR A 420 -81.78 -48.86 -39.01
CA TYR A 420 -82.41 -48.54 -40.29
C TYR A 420 -83.68 -49.37 -40.55
N ASP A 421 -84.54 -49.49 -39.54
CA ASP A 421 -85.76 -50.30 -39.59
C ASP A 421 -86.98 -49.58 -40.24
N GLY A 422 -86.84 -48.28 -40.53
CA GLY A 422 -87.86 -47.42 -41.11
C GLY A 422 -88.63 -46.57 -40.10
N ASP A 423 -88.32 -46.66 -38.81
CA ASP A 423 -88.74 -45.72 -37.77
C ASP A 423 -87.57 -44.78 -37.43
N ARG A 424 -87.81 -43.47 -37.58
CA ARG A 424 -86.86 -42.39 -37.23
C ARG A 424 -85.38 -42.57 -37.60
N ASP A 425 -85.07 -43.32 -38.66
CA ASP A 425 -83.73 -43.51 -39.27
C ASP A 425 -82.83 -42.26 -39.49
N ASP A 426 -83.31 -41.04 -39.22
CA ASP A 426 -82.53 -39.79 -39.30
C ASP A 426 -82.03 -39.30 -37.92
N ASP A 427 -82.36 -39.98 -36.79
CA ASP A 427 -82.00 -39.55 -35.43
C ASP A 427 -80.78 -40.24 -34.80
N GLY A 428 -80.24 -41.29 -35.44
CA GLY A 428 -78.96 -41.91 -35.03
C GLY A 428 -79.09 -42.79 -33.80
N CYS A 429 -80.27 -43.36 -33.54
CA CYS A 429 -80.49 -44.17 -32.36
C CYS A 429 -81.31 -45.41 -32.71
N PRO A 430 -80.84 -46.62 -32.34
CA PRO A 430 -81.60 -47.83 -32.60
C PRO A 430 -82.97 -47.78 -31.92
N ASP A 431 -84.03 -47.95 -32.71
CA ASP A 431 -85.40 -47.85 -32.25
C ASP A 431 -85.91 -49.16 -31.62
N GLU A 432 -86.67 -49.05 -30.52
CA GLU A 432 -87.33 -50.23 -29.95
C GLU A 432 -88.51 -50.66 -30.83
N PRO A 433 -88.64 -51.96 -31.17
CA PRO A 433 -89.66 -52.42 -32.12
C PRO A 433 -91.08 -52.06 -31.66
N ALA A 434 -91.79 -51.30 -32.50
CA ALA A 434 -93.14 -50.81 -32.24
C ALA A 434 -94.10 -51.93 -31.76
N ALA A 435 -94.58 -51.80 -30.51
CA ALA A 435 -95.54 -52.74 -29.93
C ALA A 435 -96.85 -52.79 -30.74
N ALA A 436 -97.16 -53.95 -31.30
CA ALA A 436 -98.32 -54.17 -32.17
C ALA A 436 -99.67 -53.74 -31.51
N PRO A 437 -100.59 -53.09 -32.24
CA PRO A 437 -101.88 -52.66 -31.70
C PRO A 437 -102.84 -53.85 -31.45
N PRO A 438 -103.69 -53.79 -30.40
CA PRO A 438 -104.55 -54.91 -29.99
C PRO A 438 -105.71 -55.18 -30.97
N ALA A 439 -105.93 -56.47 -31.25
CA ALA A 439 -106.94 -56.98 -32.18
C ALA A 439 -108.38 -56.62 -31.78
N GLY A 440 -109.15 -56.09 -32.74
CA GLY A 440 -110.57 -55.79 -32.59
C GLY A 440 -111.45 -57.05 -32.50
N GLY A 441 -112.31 -57.10 -31.48
CA GLY A 441 -113.45 -58.01 -31.38
C GLY A 441 -114.75 -57.30 -31.71
N ALA A 442 -115.46 -57.78 -32.74
CA ALA A 442 -116.78 -57.31 -33.15
C ALA A 442 -117.86 -57.64 -32.09
N GLY A 443 -118.82 -56.72 -31.95
CA GLY A 443 -120.06 -56.92 -31.19
C GLY A 443 -121.15 -57.63 -31.96
#